data_AF-A0A839JQU7-F1
#
_entry.id   AF-A0A839JQU7-F1
#
_cell.length_a   1.000
_cell.length_b   1.000
_cell.length_c   1.000
_cell.angle_alpha   90.00
_cell.angle_beta   90.00
_cell.angle_gamma   90.00
#
_symmetry.space_group_name_H-M   'P 1'
#
loop_
_entity.id
_entity.type
_entity.pdbx_description
1 polymer ?
#
loop_
_entity_poly.entity_id
_entity_poly.type
_entity_poly.pdbx_seq_one_letter_code
_entity_poly.pdbx_strand_id
1 'polypeptide(L)'
;MHDERALAALIDDQFGLTVEIQSVVLPMSDVSRTAQATVALDRTGELLAYITARAIMTLGDVKRLVRRMGLRPERFVPPKHQPNYFDDVATEKFQAVFPGMNVTSPDDLIYYRTLVPYNPALVVISEVKRGEIYQFDPDARGGYRVGARLHYKRSEAI
;
A
#
# COMPACT_ATOMS: atom_id res chain seq x y z
N MET A 1 8.66 8.52 -18.82
CA MET A 1 7.84 7.88 -19.87
C MET A 1 7.91 6.35 -19.87
N HIS A 2 9.08 5.69 -19.89
CA HIS A 2 9.14 4.22 -19.85
C HIS A 2 8.71 3.64 -18.49
N ASP A 3 9.18 4.21 -17.38
CA ASP A 3 8.85 3.72 -16.04
C ASP A 3 7.37 3.92 -15.66
N GLU A 4 6.74 4.98 -16.14
CA GLU A 4 5.33 5.30 -15.89
C GLU A 4 4.39 4.30 -16.57
N ARG A 5 4.66 3.94 -17.83
CA ARG A 5 3.89 2.94 -18.57
C ARG A 5 4.11 1.54 -18.01
N ALA A 6 5.34 1.22 -17.60
CA ALA A 6 5.65 -0.04 -16.95
C ALA A 6 4.92 -0.17 -15.60
N LEU A 7 4.92 0.89 -14.78
CA LEU A 7 4.18 0.91 -13.52
C LEU A 7 2.67 0.77 -13.74
N ALA A 8 2.09 1.48 -14.71
CA ALA A 8 0.68 1.35 -15.05
C ALA A 8 0.30 -0.08 -15.48
N ALA A 9 1.14 -0.71 -16.32
CA ALA A 9 0.94 -2.09 -16.75
C ALA A 9 1.02 -3.09 -15.57
N LEU A 10 1.98 -2.91 -14.65
CA LEU A 10 2.08 -3.73 -13.44
C LEU A 10 0.85 -3.56 -12.53
N ILE A 11 0.33 -2.34 -12.41
CA ILE A 11 -0.86 -2.06 -11.59
C ILE A 11 -2.11 -2.74 -12.20
N ASP A 12 -2.30 -2.67 -13.51
CA ASP A 12 -3.44 -3.33 -14.17
C ASP A 12 -3.32 -4.86 -14.12
N ASP A 13 -2.12 -5.41 -14.32
CA ASP A 13 -1.87 -6.84 -14.26
C ASP A 13 -2.18 -7.42 -12.86
N GLN A 14 -1.70 -6.75 -11.81
CA GLN A 14 -1.76 -7.28 -10.43
C GLN A 14 -3.06 -6.91 -9.70
N PHE A 15 -3.69 -5.78 -10.04
CA PHE A 15 -4.86 -5.26 -9.31
C PHE A 15 -6.09 -5.03 -10.20
N GLY A 16 -5.96 -5.10 -11.53
CA GLY A 16 -7.06 -4.82 -12.46
C GLY A 16 -7.50 -3.36 -12.45
N LEU A 17 -6.62 -2.45 -12.04
CA LEU A 17 -6.88 -1.02 -11.99
C LEU A 17 -6.19 -0.33 -13.16
N THR A 18 -6.98 0.18 -14.11
CA THR A 18 -6.44 0.99 -15.21
C THR A 18 -6.09 2.39 -14.68
N VAL A 19 -4.80 2.71 -14.66
CA VAL A 19 -4.29 4.03 -14.24
C VAL A 19 -3.45 4.65 -15.34
N GLU A 20 -3.50 5.97 -15.45
CA GLU A 20 -2.57 6.72 -16.30
C GLU A 20 -1.63 7.54 -15.40
N ILE A 21 -0.37 7.10 -15.30
CA ILE A 21 0.60 7.76 -14.44
C ILE A 21 0.99 9.12 -15.04
N GLN A 22 0.74 10.20 -14.30
CA GLN A 22 1.15 11.55 -14.67
C GLN A 22 2.61 11.80 -14.33
N SER A 23 3.03 11.38 -13.12
CA SER A 23 4.40 11.56 -12.65
C SER A 23 4.75 10.59 -11.55
N VAL A 24 6.01 10.17 -11.51
CA VAL A 24 6.59 9.42 -10.39
C VAL A 24 7.18 10.42 -9.39
N VAL A 25 6.67 10.41 -8.16
CA VAL A 25 7.06 11.32 -7.07
C VAL A 25 8.24 10.74 -6.28
N LEU A 26 8.17 9.45 -5.97
CA LEU A 26 9.26 8.68 -5.37
C LEU A 26 9.51 7.47 -6.26
N PRO A 27 10.65 7.36 -6.96
CA PRO A 27 10.99 6.16 -7.73
C PRO A 27 11.30 5.01 -6.77
N MET A 28 11.34 3.78 -7.28
CA MET A 28 11.59 2.52 -6.56
C MET A 28 12.68 2.65 -5.47
N SER A 29 12.26 3.03 -4.26
CA SER A 29 13.13 3.37 -3.14
C SER A 29 12.93 2.35 -2.03
N ASP A 30 13.99 2.04 -1.30
CA ASP A 30 13.90 1.14 -0.15
C ASP A 30 12.98 1.75 0.91
N VAL A 31 12.03 0.97 1.42
CA VAL A 31 11.12 1.36 2.52
C VAL A 31 11.27 0.46 3.74
N SER A 32 12.04 -0.62 3.58
CA SER A 32 12.63 -1.44 4.61
C SER A 32 13.87 -2.14 4.04
N ARG A 33 14.50 -3.04 4.82
CA ARG A 33 15.60 -3.87 4.32
C ARG A 33 15.23 -4.81 3.17
N THR A 34 13.94 -5.14 3.02
CA THR A 34 13.48 -6.16 2.07
C THR A 34 12.35 -5.68 1.16
N ALA A 35 11.91 -4.43 1.31
CA ALA A 35 10.77 -3.89 0.57
C ALA A 35 11.11 -2.55 -0.08
N GLN A 36 10.55 -2.34 -1.26
CA GLN A 36 10.71 -1.15 -2.08
C GLN A 36 9.35 -0.57 -2.43
N ALA A 37 9.30 0.75 -2.60
CA ALA A 37 8.08 1.44 -2.99
C ALA A 37 8.33 2.45 -4.10
N THR A 38 7.34 2.58 -4.97
CA THR A 38 7.19 3.67 -5.92
C THR A 38 5.93 4.45 -5.56
N VAL A 39 6.05 5.77 -5.38
CA VAL A 39 4.91 6.67 -5.18
C VAL A 39 4.71 7.49 -6.45
N ALA A 40 3.50 7.47 -7.00
CA ALA A 40 3.18 8.12 -8.26
C ALA A 40 1.83 8.84 -8.19
N LEU A 41 1.75 9.98 -8.86
CA LEU A 41 0.50 10.70 -9.09
C LEU A 41 -0.06 10.24 -10.43
N ASP A 42 -1.32 9.82 -10.46
CA ASP A 42 -2.02 9.55 -11.71
C ASP A 42 -2.57 10.85 -12.32
N ARG A 43 -3.14 10.77 -13.53
CA ARG A 43 -3.74 11.92 -14.20
C ARG A 43 -5.07 12.37 -13.62
N THR A 44 -5.70 11.57 -12.76
CA THR A 44 -6.93 11.95 -12.05
C THR A 44 -6.63 12.76 -10.79
N GLY A 45 -5.35 12.80 -10.36
CA GLY A 45 -4.91 13.44 -9.13
C GLY A 45 -4.90 12.49 -7.92
N GLU A 46 -5.13 11.19 -8.12
CA GLU A 46 -4.94 10.18 -7.09
C GLU A 46 -3.45 9.88 -6.89
N LEU A 47 -3.02 9.88 -5.63
CA LEU A 47 -1.67 9.49 -5.25
C LEU A 47 -1.65 8.00 -4.88
N LEU A 48 -0.80 7.23 -5.56
CA LEU A 48 -0.69 5.79 -5.41
C LEU A 48 0.68 5.42 -4.84
N ALA A 49 0.73 4.44 -3.94
CA ALA A 49 1.96 3.80 -3.50
C ALA A 49 1.94 2.31 -3.89
N TYR A 50 2.82 1.92 -4.81
CA TYR A 50 3.05 0.54 -5.19
C TYR A 50 4.25 0.00 -4.41
N ILE A 51 4.08 -1.10 -3.68
CA ILE A 51 5.08 -1.65 -2.76
C ILE A 51 5.32 -3.13 -3.09
N THR A 52 6.58 -3.52 -3.19
CA THR A 52 6.99 -4.91 -3.36
C THR A 52 7.99 -5.30 -2.29
N ALA A 53 8.03 -6.59 -1.96
CA ALA A 53 9.01 -7.13 -1.03
C ALA A 53 9.61 -8.45 -1.53
N ARG A 54 10.87 -8.70 -1.15
CA ARG A 54 11.53 -10.00 -1.35
C ARG A 54 11.10 -11.05 -0.33
N ALA A 55 10.63 -10.61 0.83
CA ALA A 55 10.09 -11.46 1.89
C ALA A 55 8.56 -11.44 1.88
N ILE A 56 7.94 -12.34 2.68
CA ILE A 56 6.50 -12.27 2.97
C ILE A 56 6.20 -10.90 3.59
N MET A 57 5.16 -10.25 3.09
CA MET A 57 4.67 -8.96 3.56
C MET A 57 3.17 -9.09 3.77
N THR A 58 2.68 -8.71 4.93
CA THR A 58 1.25 -8.74 5.27
C THR A 58 0.61 -7.37 5.11
N LEU A 59 -0.73 -7.29 5.10
CA LEU A 59 -1.44 -6.02 5.14
C LEU A 59 -1.05 -5.19 6.39
N GLY A 60 -0.76 -5.84 7.52
CA GLY A 60 -0.24 -5.18 8.72
C GLY A 60 1.14 -4.52 8.49
N ASP A 61 2.02 -5.20 7.76
CA ASP A 61 3.32 -4.67 7.38
C ASP A 61 3.18 -3.49 6.42
N VAL A 62 2.34 -3.61 5.39
CA VAL A 62 2.05 -2.52 4.43
C VAL A 62 1.50 -1.30 5.15
N LYS A 63 0.53 -1.47 6.05
CA LYS A 63 0.01 -0.37 6.90
C LYS A 63 1.12 0.32 7.69
N ARG A 64 2.08 -0.43 8.21
CA ARG A 64 3.23 0.11 8.96
C ARG A 64 4.21 0.85 8.05
N LEU A 65 4.52 0.28 6.88
CA LEU A 65 5.42 0.87 5.88
C LEU A 65 4.88 2.20 5.37
N VAL A 66 3.63 2.24 4.90
CA VAL A 66 2.97 3.46 4.41
C VAL A 66 3.00 4.57 5.44
N ARG A 67 2.73 4.26 6.72
CA ARG A 67 2.81 5.24 7.81
C ARG A 67 4.22 5.76 8.04
N ARG A 68 5.24 4.89 7.97
CA ARG A 68 6.66 5.28 8.12
C ARG A 68 7.15 6.12 6.94
N MET A 69 6.60 5.92 5.75
CA MET A 69 6.85 6.77 4.58
C MET A 69 6.22 8.17 4.71
N GLY A 70 5.49 8.47 5.79
CA GLY A 70 4.79 9.75 5.93
C GLY A 70 3.45 9.80 5.20
N LEU A 71 2.91 8.67 4.76
CA LEU A 71 1.68 8.62 3.97
C LEU A 71 0.46 8.25 4.83
N ARG A 72 -0.71 8.80 4.48
CA ARG A 72 -2.01 8.38 5.04
C ARG A 72 -2.74 7.52 4.01
N PRO A 73 -2.96 6.22 4.28
CA PRO A 73 -3.74 5.38 3.38
C PRO A 73 -5.19 5.83 3.36
N GLU A 74 -5.79 5.85 2.18
CA GLU A 74 -7.24 5.93 1.96
C GLU A 74 -7.83 4.54 1.84
N ARG A 75 -7.33 3.74 0.90
CA ARG A 75 -7.70 2.32 0.73
C ARG A 75 -6.52 1.47 0.29
N PHE A 76 -6.61 0.18 0.59
CA PHE A 76 -5.71 -0.85 0.09
C PHE A 76 -6.42 -1.56 -1.07
N VAL A 77 -5.77 -1.64 -2.24
CA VAL A 77 -6.39 -2.22 -3.44
C VAL A 77 -6.25 -3.75 -3.39
N PRO A 78 -7.35 -4.51 -3.38
CA PRO A 78 -7.23 -5.96 -3.37
C PRO A 78 -6.63 -6.48 -4.69
N PRO A 79 -6.02 -7.69 -4.69
CA PRO A 79 -5.55 -8.34 -5.90
C PRO A 79 -6.64 -8.46 -6.97
N LYS A 80 -6.21 -8.51 -8.23
CA LYS A 80 -7.10 -8.63 -9.39
C LYS A 80 -8.07 -9.80 -9.22
N HIS A 81 -9.32 -9.57 -9.59
CA HIS A 81 -10.42 -10.54 -9.51
C HIS A 81 -10.77 -11.05 -8.09
N GLN A 82 -10.27 -10.41 -7.03
CA GLN A 82 -10.52 -10.82 -5.64
C GLN A 82 -10.99 -9.63 -4.79
N PRO A 83 -12.17 -9.03 -5.05
CA PRO A 83 -12.59 -7.78 -4.39
C PRO A 83 -12.69 -7.88 -2.86
N ASN A 84 -13.00 -9.06 -2.32
CA ASN A 84 -13.12 -9.32 -0.89
C ASN A 84 -11.89 -10.00 -0.28
N TYR A 85 -10.75 -10.02 -1.00
CA TYR A 85 -9.54 -10.77 -0.64
C TYR A 85 -9.14 -10.67 0.83
N PHE A 86 -9.12 -9.44 1.37
CA PHE A 86 -8.71 -9.22 2.76
C PHE A 86 -9.66 -9.84 3.77
N ASP A 87 -10.95 -9.91 3.46
CA ASP A 87 -11.99 -10.44 4.34
C ASP A 87 -12.09 -11.95 4.21
N ASP A 88 -11.98 -12.47 2.99
CA ASP A 88 -11.98 -13.91 2.70
C ASP A 88 -10.79 -14.58 3.41
N VAL A 89 -9.57 -14.09 3.20
CA VAL A 89 -8.36 -14.65 3.82
C VAL A 89 -8.34 -14.39 5.34
N ALA A 90 -8.88 -13.27 5.82
CA ALA A 90 -9.01 -13.05 7.27
C ALA A 90 -9.99 -14.04 7.91
N THR A 91 -11.08 -14.37 7.23
CA THR A 91 -12.08 -15.35 7.68
C THR A 91 -11.48 -16.74 7.75
N GLU A 92 -10.72 -17.16 6.73
CA GLU A 92 -9.98 -18.43 6.75
C GLU A 92 -9.02 -18.50 7.94
N LYS A 93 -8.27 -17.42 8.20
CA LYS A 93 -7.35 -17.35 9.35
C LYS A 93 -8.08 -17.36 10.69
N PHE A 94 -9.22 -16.69 10.81
CA PHE A 94 -10.06 -16.74 12.00
C PHE A 94 -10.53 -18.17 12.27
N GLN A 95 -11.09 -18.83 11.25
CA GLN A 95 -11.60 -20.20 11.36
C GLN A 95 -10.51 -21.23 11.68
N ALA A 96 -9.28 -21.00 11.21
CA ALA A 96 -8.14 -21.85 11.55
C ALA A 96 -7.76 -21.79 13.05
N VAL A 97 -7.98 -20.64 13.71
CA VAL A 97 -7.73 -20.46 15.14
C VAL A 97 -8.94 -20.88 15.97
N PHE A 98 -10.15 -20.67 15.44
CA PHE A 98 -11.42 -20.92 16.11
C PHE A 98 -12.35 -21.82 15.28
N PRO A 99 -12.04 -23.12 15.17
CA PRO A 99 -12.87 -24.04 14.39
C PRO A 99 -14.31 -24.10 14.95
N GLY A 100 -15.30 -23.90 14.07
CA GLY A 100 -16.72 -23.97 14.43
C GLY A 100 -17.33 -22.66 14.95
N MET A 101 -16.54 -21.60 15.11
CA MET A 101 -17.09 -20.26 15.34
C MET A 101 -17.37 -19.55 14.01
N ASN A 102 -18.55 -18.93 13.92
CA ASN A 102 -18.88 -18.06 12.80
C ASN A 102 -18.38 -16.65 13.06
N VAL A 103 -17.97 -15.94 12.00
CA VAL A 103 -17.72 -14.50 12.06
C VAL A 103 -19.06 -13.81 12.29
N THR A 104 -19.20 -13.10 13.40
CA THR A 104 -20.47 -12.45 13.77
C THR A 104 -20.43 -10.94 13.57
N SER A 105 -19.24 -10.35 13.60
CA SER A 105 -19.01 -8.93 13.37
C SER A 105 -17.77 -8.71 12.48
N PRO A 106 -17.75 -7.66 11.64
CA PRO A 106 -16.54 -7.23 10.94
C PRO A 106 -15.35 -6.93 11.87
N ASP A 107 -15.62 -6.62 13.14
CA ASP A 107 -14.60 -6.36 14.16
C ASP A 107 -13.78 -7.60 14.51
N ASP A 108 -14.41 -8.78 14.44
CA ASP A 108 -13.76 -10.08 14.68
C ASP A 108 -12.58 -10.29 13.72
N LEU A 109 -12.66 -9.70 12.52
CA LEU A 109 -11.66 -9.83 11.47
C LEU A 109 -10.58 -8.74 11.50
N ILE A 110 -10.69 -7.68 12.31
CA ILE A 110 -9.73 -6.55 12.29
C ILE A 110 -8.30 -7.04 12.46
N TYR A 111 -8.06 -7.90 13.47
CA TYR A 111 -6.75 -8.47 13.72
C TYR A 111 -6.31 -9.40 12.58
N TYR A 112 -7.18 -10.31 12.14
CA TYR A 112 -6.86 -11.30 11.11
C TYR A 112 -6.58 -10.68 9.74
N ARG A 113 -7.25 -9.58 9.39
CA ARG A 113 -6.93 -8.76 8.21
C ARG A 113 -5.48 -8.31 8.21
N THR A 114 -4.90 -8.00 9.39
CA THR A 114 -3.49 -7.59 9.45
C THR A 114 -2.51 -8.71 9.10
N LEU A 115 -2.93 -9.98 9.20
CA LEU A 115 -2.14 -11.16 8.90
C LEU A 115 -2.27 -11.63 7.45
N VAL A 116 -3.16 -11.01 6.67
CA VAL A 116 -3.39 -11.36 5.25
C VAL A 116 -2.12 -11.04 4.45
N PRO A 117 -1.54 -12.02 3.72
CA PRO A 117 -0.43 -11.77 2.80
C PRO A 117 -0.80 -10.70 1.78
N TYR A 118 0.11 -9.77 1.50
CA TYR A 118 -0.16 -8.67 0.58
C TYR A 118 1.15 -8.18 -0.07
N ASN A 119 1.54 -8.84 -1.15
CA ASN A 119 2.74 -8.56 -1.94
C ASN A 119 2.55 -9.08 -3.39
N PRO A 120 2.60 -8.23 -4.43
CA PRO A 120 2.75 -6.78 -4.36
C PRO A 120 1.55 -6.12 -3.66
N ALA A 121 1.74 -4.88 -3.19
CA ALA A 121 0.72 -4.08 -2.53
C ALA A 121 0.52 -2.76 -3.29
N LEU A 122 -0.73 -2.31 -3.36
CA LEU A 122 -1.09 -1.04 -3.96
C LEU A 122 -2.01 -0.27 -3.02
N VAL A 123 -1.64 0.96 -2.71
CA VAL A 123 -2.34 1.77 -1.72
C VAL A 123 -2.70 3.12 -2.33
N VAL A 124 -3.97 3.49 -2.26
CA VAL A 124 -4.41 4.85 -2.57
C VAL A 124 -4.14 5.70 -1.34
N ILE A 125 -3.50 6.85 -1.53
CA ILE A 125 -3.05 7.73 -0.47
C ILE A 125 -3.97 8.95 -0.43
N SER A 126 -4.47 9.29 0.76
CA SER A 126 -5.30 10.49 0.97
C SER A 126 -4.47 11.71 1.34
N GLU A 127 -3.26 11.53 1.88
CA GLU A 127 -2.45 12.63 2.38
C GLU A 127 -0.96 12.26 2.45
N VAL A 128 -0.09 13.20 2.07
CA VAL A 128 1.33 13.20 2.42
C VAL A 128 1.53 14.07 3.66
N LYS A 129 1.78 13.42 4.80
CA LYS A 129 1.92 14.11 6.08
C LYS A 129 3.13 15.02 6.05
N ARG A 130 2.94 16.27 6.45
CA ARG A 130 4.00 17.29 6.52
C ARG A 130 4.68 17.58 5.17
N GLY A 131 4.12 17.12 4.06
CA GLY A 131 4.70 17.32 2.72
C GLY A 131 5.97 16.52 2.42
N GLU A 132 6.33 15.55 3.26
CA GLU A 132 7.56 14.76 3.11
C GLU A 132 7.25 13.26 2.96
N ILE A 133 7.85 12.64 1.95
CA ILE A 133 7.79 11.19 1.72
C ILE A 133 9.14 10.60 2.11
N TYR A 134 9.13 9.68 3.06
CA TYR A 134 10.34 9.08 3.62
C TYR A 134 10.68 7.75 2.96
N GLN A 135 11.98 7.49 2.82
CA GLN A 135 12.56 6.22 2.41
C GLN A 135 13.46 5.67 3.54
N PHE A 136 13.60 4.35 3.59
CA PHE A 136 14.46 3.67 4.53
C PHE A 136 15.92 3.98 4.22
N ASP A 137 16.67 4.30 5.27
CA ASP A 137 18.10 4.56 5.20
C ASP A 137 18.71 4.11 6.54
N PRO A 138 19.48 3.01 6.56
CA PRO A 138 20.04 2.48 7.80
C PRO A 138 21.04 3.44 8.47
N ASP A 139 21.61 4.38 7.73
CA ASP A 139 22.60 5.34 8.22
C ASP A 139 21.94 6.65 8.71
N ALA A 140 20.67 6.87 8.37
CA ALA A 140 19.92 8.02 8.84
C ALA A 140 19.52 7.89 10.32
N ARG A 141 19.51 9.02 11.04
CA ARG A 141 19.01 9.08 12.42
C ARG A 141 17.53 8.70 12.46
N GLY A 142 17.21 7.54 13.02
CA GLY A 142 15.85 6.99 13.06
C GLY A 142 15.53 6.00 11.93
N GLY A 143 16.50 5.67 11.08
CA GLY A 143 16.41 4.65 10.03
C GLY A 143 15.66 5.08 8.76
N TYR A 144 15.30 6.36 8.64
CA TYR A 144 14.58 6.91 7.50
C TYR A 144 15.07 8.33 7.17
N ARG A 145 15.09 8.67 5.88
CA ARG A 145 15.35 10.02 5.39
C ARG A 145 14.29 10.47 4.39
N VAL A 146 14.22 11.77 4.13
CA VAL A 146 13.33 12.31 3.10
C VAL A 146 13.81 11.85 1.72
N GLY A 147 12.93 11.19 0.98
CA GLY A 147 13.17 10.77 -0.41
C GLY A 147 12.51 11.67 -1.44
N ALA A 148 11.36 12.25 -1.11
CA ALA A 148 10.68 13.24 -1.96
C ALA A 148 9.88 14.22 -1.10
N ARG A 149 9.55 15.37 -1.69
CA ARG A 149 8.65 16.36 -1.08
C ARG A 149 7.46 16.58 -2.00
N LEU A 150 6.26 16.51 -1.42
CA LEU A 150 5.01 16.73 -2.12
C LEU A 150 3.94 17.19 -1.12
N HIS A 151 3.40 18.38 -1.32
CA HIS A 151 2.20 18.80 -0.60
C HIS A 151 0.98 18.17 -1.28
N TYR A 152 0.40 17.16 -0.62
CA TYR A 152 -0.76 16.44 -1.15
C TYR A 152 -1.76 16.15 -0.04
N LYS A 153 -3.01 16.49 -0.29
CA LYS A 153 -4.17 16.07 0.49
C LYS A 153 -5.34 15.99 -0.48
N ARG A 154 -5.95 14.81 -0.58
CA ARG A 154 -7.14 14.61 -1.40
C ARG A 154 -8.25 15.50 -0.86
N SER A 155 -8.80 16.36 -1.70
CA SER A 155 -10.02 17.10 -1.42
C SER A 155 -11.17 16.09 -1.32
N GLU A 156 -11.99 16.18 -0.28
CA GLU A 156 -13.29 15.51 -0.30
C GLU A 156 -14.08 16.10 -1.47
N ALA A 157 -14.62 15.25 -2.34
CA ALA A 157 -15.59 15.71 -3.32
C ALA A 157 -16.80 16.25 -2.53
N ILE A 158 -17.11 17.53 -2.72
CA ILE A 158 -18.34 18.16 -2.23
C ILE A 158 -19.53 17.57 -2.99
#